data_AF-A0A8D5WDT7-F1
#
_entry.id   AF-A0A8D5WDT7-F1
#
_cell.length_a   1.000
_cell.length_b   1.000
_cell.length_c   1.000
_cell.angle_alpha   90.00
_cell.angle_beta   90.00
_cell.angle_gamma   90.00
#
_symmetry.space_group_name_H-M   'P 1'
#
loop_
_entity.id
_entity.type
_entity.pdbx_description
1 polymer ?
#
loop_
_entity_poly.entity_id
_entity_poly.type
_entity_poly.pdbx_seq_one_letter_code
_entity_poly.pdbx_strand_id
1 'polypeptide(L)'
;MDIGKIDIRSKANMYVQPSTRDSGGWQKRLRNVTVYQRRDNVIKFMNLVVLPAFEDVKAEFVKQGLAVTIDTEKDDDIRIVIDHGDNANFIYRVKAKHYLKPSFTLLDEESAQEDQKYFRAEVYLDDGSKGYDIMGYTKENIMNDIVDQYTSHHYFIQNYEMRSDYDVGSNPND
;
A
#
# COMPACT_ATOMS: atom_id res chain seq x y z
N MET A 1 -15.15 22.08 -20.28
CA MET A 1 -14.67 20.71 -19.98
C MET A 1 -13.72 20.81 -18.79
N ASP A 2 -14.26 20.77 -17.58
CA ASP A 2 -14.23 19.60 -16.66
C ASP A 2 -12.84 19.23 -16.07
N ILE A 3 -11.96 20.21 -15.87
CA ILE A 3 -10.68 20.04 -15.15
C ILE A 3 -10.91 19.50 -13.73
N GLY A 4 -11.98 19.93 -13.06
CA GLY A 4 -12.37 19.42 -11.73
C GLY A 4 -12.79 17.95 -11.73
N LYS A 5 -13.48 17.46 -12.78
CA LYS A 5 -13.87 16.04 -12.86
C LYS A 5 -12.71 15.12 -13.19
N ILE A 6 -11.71 15.61 -13.93
CA ILE A 6 -10.49 14.85 -14.22
C ILE A 6 -9.72 14.63 -12.91
N ASP A 7 -9.54 15.68 -12.09
CA ASP A 7 -8.86 15.58 -10.80
C ASP A 7 -9.63 14.71 -9.78
N ILE A 8 -10.97 14.80 -9.77
CA ILE A 8 -11.81 13.93 -8.93
C ILE A 8 -11.73 12.47 -9.38
N ARG A 9 -11.62 12.19 -10.69
CA ARG A 9 -11.51 10.82 -11.23
C ARG A 9 -10.13 10.21 -11.03
N SER A 10 -9.05 10.97 -11.21
CA SER A 10 -7.69 10.52 -10.89
C SER A 10 -7.52 10.27 -9.40
N LYS A 11 -8.08 11.15 -8.55
CA LYS A 11 -8.21 10.88 -7.12
C LYS A 11 -9.02 9.60 -6.90
N ALA A 12 -10.20 9.43 -7.50
CA ALA A 12 -11.06 8.25 -7.35
C ALA A 12 -10.39 6.91 -7.71
N ASN A 13 -9.52 6.88 -8.73
CA ASN A 13 -8.74 5.68 -9.06
C ASN A 13 -7.72 5.29 -7.97
N MET A 14 -7.28 6.25 -7.15
CA MET A 14 -6.44 6.02 -5.97
C MET A 14 -7.19 5.27 -4.85
N TYR A 15 -8.53 5.25 -4.87
CA TYR A 15 -9.40 4.60 -3.89
C TYR A 15 -9.78 3.16 -4.25
N VAL A 16 -9.26 2.63 -5.36
CA VAL A 16 -9.55 1.25 -5.76
C VAL A 16 -8.74 0.33 -4.85
N GLN A 17 -9.32 0.04 -3.69
CA GLN A 17 -8.88 -1.07 -2.83
C GLN A 17 -8.86 -2.34 -3.68
N PRO A 18 -7.71 -3.05 -3.75
CA PRO A 18 -7.69 -4.36 -4.36
C PRO A 18 -8.75 -5.22 -3.66
N SER A 19 -9.57 -5.90 -4.46
CA SER A 19 -10.62 -6.77 -3.94
C SER A 19 -9.95 -8.00 -3.32
N THR A 20 -9.50 -7.88 -2.07
CA THR A 20 -9.12 -9.06 -1.29
C THR A 20 -10.41 -9.85 -1.09
N ARG A 21 -10.42 -11.09 -1.60
CA ARG A 21 -11.63 -11.94 -1.72
C ARG A 21 -12.34 -12.18 -0.38
N ASP A 22 -11.67 -11.93 0.75
CA ASP A 22 -12.17 -12.12 2.11
C ASP A 22 -12.17 -10.86 3.01
N SER A 23 -12.32 -9.66 2.44
CA SER A 23 -12.41 -8.39 3.19
C SER A 23 -13.69 -8.21 4.04
N GLY A 24 -14.45 -9.28 4.31
CA GLY A 24 -15.77 -9.22 4.94
C GLY A 24 -16.89 -8.74 4.02
N GLY A 25 -16.68 -8.84 2.69
CA GLY A 25 -17.65 -8.52 1.65
C GLY A 25 -17.65 -7.06 1.18
N TRP A 26 -18.15 -6.84 -0.04
CA TRP A 26 -18.26 -5.50 -0.65
C TRP A 26 -19.16 -4.54 0.17
N GLN A 27 -20.07 -5.09 0.98
CA GLN A 27 -20.93 -4.32 1.89
C GLN A 27 -20.14 -3.70 3.05
N LYS A 28 -19.15 -4.41 3.60
CA LYS A 28 -18.28 -3.87 4.65
C LYS A 28 -17.36 -2.80 4.07
N ARG A 29 -16.84 -3.02 2.86
CA ARG A 29 -16.08 -2.02 2.10
C ARG A 29 -16.89 -0.75 1.86
N LEU A 30 -18.15 -0.90 1.41
CA LEU A 30 -19.04 0.25 1.19
C LEU A 30 -19.31 1.04 2.47
N ARG A 31 -19.52 0.37 3.60
CA ARG A 31 -19.70 1.05 4.91
C ARG A 31 -18.46 1.85 5.32
N ASN A 32 -17.26 1.36 5.01
CA ASN A 32 -16.03 2.04 5.40
C ASN A 32 -15.76 3.31 4.56
N VAL A 33 -16.33 3.45 3.36
CA VAL A 33 -16.16 4.63 2.49
C VAL A 33 -16.67 5.92 3.15
N THR A 34 -17.65 5.84 4.05
CA THR A 34 -18.32 7.01 4.64
C THR A 34 -17.76 7.40 6.01
N VAL A 35 -16.79 6.66 6.56
CA VAL A 35 -16.30 6.89 7.92
C VAL A 35 -15.03 7.74 7.92
N TYR A 36 -15.12 8.94 8.50
CA TYR A 36 -13.96 9.78 8.77
C TYR A 36 -13.27 9.33 10.06
N GLN A 37 -12.15 8.62 9.92
CA GLN A 37 -11.38 8.14 11.06
C GLN A 37 -10.53 9.25 11.68
N ARG A 38 -10.40 9.23 13.01
CA ARG A 38 -9.48 10.10 13.75
C ARG A 38 -8.08 9.47 13.75
N ARG A 39 -7.04 10.28 13.99
CA ARG A 39 -5.64 9.84 14.04
C ARG A 39 -5.45 8.62 14.92
N ASP A 40 -5.95 8.69 16.16
CA ASP A 40 -5.79 7.61 17.15
C ASP A 40 -6.33 6.26 16.68
N ASN A 41 -7.43 6.26 15.91
CA ASN A 41 -8.00 5.02 15.40
C ASN A 41 -7.10 4.39 14.33
N VAL A 42 -6.49 5.22 13.48
CA VAL A 42 -5.57 4.77 12.43
C VAL A 42 -4.29 4.23 13.05
N ILE A 43 -3.71 4.94 14.02
CA ILE A 43 -2.50 4.48 14.72
C ILE A 43 -2.79 3.17 15.49
N LYS A 44 -3.94 3.05 16.16
CA LYS A 44 -4.35 1.79 16.79
C LYS A 44 -4.48 0.65 15.78
N PHE A 45 -5.07 0.93 14.61
CA PHE A 45 -5.18 -0.06 13.54
C PHE A 45 -3.79 -0.50 13.04
N MET A 46 -2.86 0.43 12.86
CA MET A 46 -1.48 0.14 12.48
C MET A 46 -0.79 -0.77 13.50
N ASN A 47 -0.89 -0.44 14.79
CA ASN A 47 -0.23 -1.22 15.84
C ASN A 47 -0.89 -2.57 16.15
N LEU A 48 -2.22 -2.66 16.07
CA LEU A 48 -2.97 -3.86 16.46
C LEU A 48 -3.29 -4.81 15.31
N VAL A 49 -3.18 -4.36 14.06
CA VAL A 49 -3.54 -5.15 12.88
C VAL A 49 -2.41 -5.21 11.86
N VAL A 50 -1.86 -4.06 11.46
CA VAL A 50 -0.81 -4.00 10.41
C VAL A 50 0.50 -4.61 10.91
N LEU A 51 1.01 -4.16 12.06
CA LEU A 51 2.26 -4.65 12.61
C LEU A 51 2.23 -6.16 12.89
N PRO A 52 1.20 -6.73 13.55
CA PRO A 52 1.09 -8.18 13.69
C PRO A 52 1.01 -8.94 12.36
N ALA A 53 0.36 -8.39 11.33
CA ALA A 53 0.35 -9.00 9.99
C ALA A 53 1.76 -9.03 9.38
N PHE A 54 2.53 -7.95 9.56
CA PHE A 54 3.89 -7.86 9.04
C PHE A 54 4.81 -8.87 9.73
N GLU A 55 4.72 -9.00 11.06
CA GLU A 55 5.51 -9.98 11.81
C GLU A 55 5.20 -11.42 11.40
N ASP A 56 3.92 -11.76 11.21
CA ASP A 56 3.51 -13.10 10.74
C ASP A 56 4.08 -13.40 9.33
N VAL A 57 3.97 -12.43 8.41
CA VAL A 57 4.49 -12.56 7.05
C VAL A 57 6.01 -12.65 7.03
N LYS A 58 6.70 -11.82 7.82
CA LYS A 58 8.15 -11.89 8.01
C LYS A 58 8.59 -13.26 8.51
N ALA A 59 7.89 -13.82 9.50
CA ALA A 59 8.23 -15.13 10.04
C ALA A 59 8.16 -16.23 8.96
N GLU A 60 7.16 -16.18 8.08
CA GLU A 60 7.06 -17.14 6.96
C GLU A 60 8.14 -16.92 5.90
N PHE A 61 8.45 -15.69 5.51
CA PHE A 61 9.52 -15.42 4.54
C PHE A 61 10.91 -15.80 5.07
N VAL A 62 11.18 -15.56 6.35
CA VAL A 62 12.44 -15.98 6.99
C VAL A 62 12.59 -17.50 6.99
N LYS A 63 11.51 -18.27 7.19
CA LYS A 63 11.54 -19.74 7.05
C LYS A 63 11.89 -20.20 5.64
N GLN A 64 11.59 -19.39 4.63
CA GLN A 64 11.94 -19.64 3.23
C GLN A 64 13.35 -19.16 2.88
N GLY A 65 14.10 -18.61 3.84
CA GLY A 65 15.49 -18.18 3.67
C GLY A 65 15.64 -16.74 3.15
N LEU A 66 14.57 -15.95 3.10
CA LEU A 66 14.63 -14.55 2.69
C LEU A 66 15.01 -13.64 3.87
N ALA A 67 15.79 -12.60 3.59
CA ALA A 67 16.11 -11.56 4.56
C ALA A 67 14.98 -10.51 4.55
N VAL A 68 14.28 -10.39 5.67
CA VAL A 68 13.13 -9.48 5.81
C VAL A 68 13.30 -8.57 7.01
N THR A 69 13.15 -7.27 6.78
CA THR A 69 13.20 -6.24 7.83
C THR A 69 11.87 -5.53 7.95
N ILE A 70 11.51 -5.17 9.17
CA ILE A 70 10.35 -4.33 9.47
C ILE A 70 10.89 -3.07 10.13
N ASP A 71 10.47 -1.93 9.63
CA ASP A 71 10.83 -0.62 10.16
C ASP A 71 9.56 0.05 10.69
N THR A 72 9.64 0.43 11.97
CA THR A 72 8.59 1.07 12.77
C THR A 72 9.15 2.31 13.48
N GLU A 73 10.13 3.01 12.90
CA GLU A 73 10.72 4.21 13.53
C GLU A 73 9.67 5.27 13.87
N LYS A 74 8.55 5.29 13.15
CA LYS A 74 7.40 6.16 13.45
C LYS A 74 6.11 5.34 13.51
N ASP A 75 5.29 5.61 14.52
CA ASP A 75 3.99 4.93 14.69
C ASP A 75 3.02 5.18 13.52
N ASP A 76 3.24 6.24 12.74
CA ASP A 76 2.44 6.60 11.58
C ASP A 76 3.01 6.07 10.25
N ASP A 77 4.07 5.26 10.30
CA ASP A 77 4.78 4.79 9.12
C ASP A 77 5.47 3.44 9.39
N ILE A 78 4.86 2.36 8.88
CA ILE A 78 5.37 1.01 9.06
C ILE A 78 5.69 0.44 7.68
N ARG A 79 6.90 -0.09 7.49
CA ARG A 79 7.27 -0.77 6.23
C ARG A 79 7.89 -2.14 6.49
N ILE A 80 7.58 -3.07 5.60
CA ILE A 80 8.26 -4.36 5.48
C ILE A 80 9.09 -4.34 4.20
N VAL A 81 10.34 -4.74 4.32
CA VAL A 81 11.31 -4.80 3.21
C VAL A 81 11.81 -6.23 3.09
N ILE A 82 11.61 -6.82 1.91
CA ILE A 82 12.12 -8.14 1.56
C ILE A 82 13.31 -7.92 0.62
N ASP A 83 14.48 -8.36 1.08
CA ASP A 83 15.74 -8.19 0.37
C ASP A 83 15.92 -9.28 -0.69
N HIS A 84 16.13 -8.85 -1.92
CA HIS A 84 16.41 -9.71 -3.08
C HIS A 84 17.81 -9.46 -3.67
N GLY A 85 18.65 -8.63 -3.02
CA GLY A 85 19.90 -8.17 -3.61
C GLY A 85 19.66 -7.23 -4.81
N ASP A 86 20.72 -6.93 -5.56
CA ASP A 86 20.79 -6.23 -6.86
C ASP A 86 19.69 -5.17 -7.15
N ASN A 87 19.32 -4.38 -6.14
CA ASN A 87 18.27 -3.35 -6.18
C ASN A 87 16.87 -3.85 -6.55
N ALA A 88 16.56 -5.12 -6.33
CA ALA A 88 15.25 -5.71 -6.60
C ALA A 88 14.39 -5.85 -5.32
N ASN A 89 14.69 -5.06 -4.29
CA ASN A 89 14.02 -5.16 -2.99
C ASN A 89 12.52 -4.88 -3.12
N PHE A 90 11.72 -5.70 -2.44
CA PHE A 90 10.29 -5.46 -2.36
C PHE A 90 9.99 -4.65 -1.10
N ILE A 91 9.31 -3.51 -1.26
CA ILE A 91 8.90 -2.65 -0.15
C ILE A 91 7.38 -2.56 -0.13
N TYR A 92 6.79 -2.88 1.01
CA TYR A 92 5.39 -2.64 1.30
C TYR A 92 5.30 -1.73 2.53
N ARG A 93 4.78 -0.51 2.33
CA ARG A 93 4.73 0.53 3.37
C ARG A 93 3.29 0.93 3.64
N VAL A 94 2.90 1.04 4.90
CA VAL A 94 1.63 1.59 5.34
C VAL A 94 1.89 2.88 6.09
N LYS A 95 1.27 3.97 5.62
CA LYS A 95 1.43 5.30 6.21
C LYS A 95 0.09 5.90 6.62
N ALA A 96 0.02 6.48 7.81
CA ALA A 96 -1.11 7.28 8.22
C ALA A 96 -1.03 8.66 7.56
N LYS A 97 -2.02 8.98 6.72
CA LYS A 97 -2.12 10.28 6.03
C LYS A 97 -3.40 10.99 6.39
N HIS A 98 -3.32 12.31 6.53
CA HIS A 98 -4.46 13.15 6.84
C HIS A 98 -4.94 13.90 5.61
N TYR A 99 -6.24 14.20 5.61
CA TYR A 99 -6.93 14.95 4.56
C TYR A 99 -8.00 15.83 5.19
N LEU A 100 -8.37 16.92 4.50
CA LEU A 100 -9.49 17.76 4.91
C LEU A 100 -10.83 17.09 4.65
N LYS A 101 -11.73 17.14 5.64
CA LYS A 101 -13.12 16.73 5.44
C LYS A 101 -13.76 17.60 4.35
N PRO A 102 -14.69 17.05 3.53
CA PRO A 102 -15.29 17.79 2.42
C PRO A 102 -15.91 19.14 2.79
N SER A 103 -16.45 19.27 4.00
CA SER A 103 -17.01 20.53 4.52
C SER A 103 -15.98 21.64 4.74
N PHE A 104 -14.68 21.33 4.68
CA PHE A 104 -13.57 22.22 5.03
C PHE A 104 -12.53 22.35 3.91
N THR A 105 -12.84 21.96 2.67
CA THR A 105 -11.90 21.97 1.53
C THR A 105 -11.44 23.35 1.08
N LEU A 106 -12.01 24.42 1.63
CA LEU A 106 -11.61 25.82 1.37
C LEU A 106 -10.51 26.30 2.34
N LEU A 107 -10.15 25.50 3.35
CA LEU A 107 -9.06 25.79 4.28
C LEU A 107 -7.74 25.21 3.76
N ASP A 108 -6.62 25.81 4.16
CA ASP A 108 -5.30 25.19 3.95
C ASP A 108 -5.13 23.98 4.87
N GLU A 109 -4.62 22.86 4.35
CA GLU A 109 -4.48 21.62 5.12
C GLU A 109 -3.61 21.80 6.38
N GLU A 110 -2.59 22.65 6.31
CA GLU A 110 -1.70 22.93 7.43
C GLU A 110 -2.36 23.78 8.53
N SER A 111 -3.31 24.65 8.18
CA SER A 111 -3.99 25.54 9.14
C SER A 111 -5.26 24.94 9.75
N ALA A 112 -5.77 23.85 9.17
CA ALA A 112 -6.97 23.18 9.66
C ALA A 112 -6.77 22.46 10.99
N GLN A 113 -7.79 22.55 11.84
CA GLN A 113 -7.82 21.88 13.15
C GLN A 113 -7.94 20.36 12.98
N GLU A 114 -7.53 19.60 14.01
CA GLU A 114 -7.50 18.13 13.94
C GLU A 114 -8.89 17.50 13.74
N ASP A 115 -9.94 18.14 14.25
CA ASP A 115 -11.34 17.73 14.07
C ASP A 115 -11.88 18.01 12.65
N GLN A 116 -11.23 18.88 11.89
CA GLN A 116 -11.51 19.17 10.48
C GLN A 116 -10.79 18.20 9.54
N LYS A 117 -9.83 17.44 10.07
CA LYS A 117 -9.07 16.43 9.36
C LYS A 117 -9.70 15.05 9.54
N TYR A 118 -9.42 14.17 8.59
CA TYR A 118 -9.63 12.73 8.73
C TYR A 118 -8.37 11.99 8.29
N PHE A 119 -8.15 10.83 8.88
CA PHE A 119 -6.94 10.03 8.66
C PHE A 119 -7.26 8.74 7.91
N ARG A 120 -6.30 8.26 7.13
CA ARG A 120 -6.33 7.00 6.40
C ARG A 120 -5.05 6.23 6.60
N ALA A 121 -5.12 4.90 6.51
CA ALA A 121 -3.95 4.04 6.43
C ALA A 121 -3.72 3.69 4.96
N GLU A 122 -2.75 4.34 4.32
CA GLU A 122 -2.50 4.15 2.89
C GLU A 122 -1.28 3.26 2.66
N VAL A 123 -1.42 2.32 1.72
CA VAL A 123 -0.32 1.46 1.26
C VAL A 123 0.51 2.21 0.23
N TYR A 124 1.82 1.99 0.20
CA TYR A 124 2.74 2.49 -0.80
C TYR A 124 3.74 1.38 -1.14
N LEU A 125 3.89 1.10 -2.44
CA LEU A 125 4.83 0.13 -2.99
C LEU A 125 6.02 0.85 -3.65
N ASP A 126 7.12 0.11 -3.88
CA ASP A 126 8.37 0.66 -4.44
C ASP A 126 8.24 1.14 -5.90
N ASP A 127 7.32 0.56 -6.67
CA ASP A 127 7.02 0.97 -8.05
C ASP A 127 6.29 2.32 -8.16
N GLY A 128 6.13 3.02 -7.02
CA GLY A 128 5.37 4.27 -6.91
C GLY A 128 3.87 4.06 -7.07
N SER A 129 3.40 2.82 -7.13
CA SER A 129 1.99 2.50 -7.33
C SER A 129 1.24 2.38 -5.99
N LYS A 130 0.13 3.12 -6.01
CA LYS A 130 -1.12 3.06 -5.24
C LYS A 130 -1.12 3.30 -3.72
N GLY A 131 -1.39 4.56 -3.39
CA GLY A 131 -1.95 5.05 -2.11
C GLY A 131 -3.43 4.69 -1.90
N TYR A 132 -3.77 3.40 -1.79
CA TYR A 132 -5.12 2.97 -1.43
C TYR A 132 -5.25 2.78 0.09
N ASP A 133 -6.45 3.07 0.59
CA ASP A 133 -6.78 2.99 2.02
C ASP A 133 -7.12 1.55 2.42
N ILE A 134 -6.41 1.00 3.40
CA ILE A 134 -6.65 -0.35 3.96
C ILE A 134 -7.44 -0.31 5.27
N MET A 135 -7.97 0.84 5.67
CA MET A 135 -8.75 0.94 6.90
C MET A 135 -9.90 -0.07 6.94
N GLY A 136 -9.89 -0.88 8.01
CA GLY A 136 -10.90 -1.91 8.28
C GLY A 136 -10.61 -3.27 7.66
N TYR A 137 -9.44 -3.45 7.03
CA TYR A 137 -8.91 -4.75 6.67
C TYR A 137 -8.68 -5.60 7.93
N THR A 138 -8.85 -6.90 7.80
CA THR A 138 -8.41 -7.83 8.85
C THR A 138 -6.92 -8.08 8.71
N LYS A 139 -6.30 -8.64 9.77
CA LYS A 139 -4.90 -9.09 9.73
C LYS A 139 -4.64 -9.99 8.52
N GLU A 140 -5.53 -10.94 8.27
CA GLU A 140 -5.46 -11.88 7.14
C GLU A 140 -5.57 -11.18 5.78
N ASN A 141 -6.40 -10.15 5.65
CA ASN A 141 -6.46 -9.39 4.41
C ASN A 141 -5.15 -8.66 4.10
N ILE A 142 -4.48 -8.14 5.13
CA ILE A 142 -3.17 -7.48 4.98
C ILE A 142 -2.11 -8.51 4.59
N MET A 143 -2.09 -9.67 5.25
CA MET A 143 -1.14 -10.74 4.92
C MET A 143 -1.29 -11.22 3.47
N ASN A 144 -2.53 -11.50 3.06
CA ASN A 144 -2.83 -11.91 1.68
C ASN A 144 -2.43 -10.84 0.67
N ASP A 145 -2.74 -9.57 0.95
CA ASP A 145 -2.38 -8.46 0.07
C ASP A 145 -0.86 -8.31 -0.07
N ILE A 146 -0.08 -8.41 1.02
CA ILE A 146 1.39 -8.39 0.95
C ILE A 146 1.90 -9.53 0.05
N VAL A 147 1.39 -10.75 0.22
CA VAL A 147 1.79 -11.91 -0.58
C VAL A 147 1.42 -11.73 -2.06
N ASP A 148 0.23 -11.19 -2.35
CA ASP A 148 -0.22 -10.91 -3.72
C ASP A 148 0.70 -9.87 -4.39
N GLN A 149 1.01 -8.75 -3.70
CA GLN A 149 1.92 -7.72 -4.21
C GLN A 149 3.35 -8.26 -4.40
N TYR A 150 3.84 -9.04 -3.44
CA TYR A 150 5.15 -9.69 -3.53
C TYR A 150 5.23 -10.64 -4.72
N THR A 151 4.19 -11.45 -4.95
CA THR A 151 4.12 -12.38 -6.08
C THR A 151 4.15 -11.62 -7.40
N SER A 152 3.42 -10.51 -7.51
CA SER A 152 3.45 -9.65 -8.68
C SER A 152 4.84 -9.05 -8.92
N HIS A 153 5.52 -8.60 -7.86
CA HIS A 153 6.89 -8.08 -7.94
C HIS A 153 7.89 -9.15 -8.38
N HIS A 154 7.78 -10.36 -7.85
CA HIS A 154 8.62 -11.48 -8.24
C HIS A 154 8.46 -11.86 -9.72
N TYR A 155 7.22 -11.88 -10.24
CA TYR A 155 6.99 -12.08 -11.67
C TYR A 155 7.56 -10.94 -12.53
N PHE A 156 7.51 -9.70 -12.03
CA PHE A 156 8.13 -8.58 -12.71
C PHE A 156 9.65 -8.77 -12.83
N ILE A 157 10.34 -9.16 -11.76
CA ILE A 157 11.78 -9.46 -11.78
C ILE A 157 12.09 -10.57 -12.79
N GLN A 158 11.40 -11.71 -12.70
CA GLN A 158 11.62 -12.85 -13.61
C GLN A 158 11.45 -12.49 -15.09
N ASN A 159 10.45 -11.65 -15.41
CA ASN A 159 10.22 -11.21 -16.79
C ASN A 159 11.20 -10.12 -17.25
N TYR A 160 11.77 -9.33 -16.32
CA TYR A 160 12.78 -8.32 -16.65
C TYR A 160 14.15 -8.96 -16.87
N GLU A 161 14.53 -9.94 -16.05
CA GLU A 161 15.76 -10.73 -16.21
C GLU A 161 15.76 -11.51 -17.53
N MET A 162 14.64 -12.15 -17.90
CA MET A 162 14.51 -12.84 -19.20
C MET A 162 14.68 -11.90 -20.40
N ARG A 163 14.36 -10.60 -20.29
CA ARG A 163 14.55 -9.64 -21.40
C ARG A 163 16.00 -9.17 -21.55
N SER A 164 16.83 -9.32 -20.52
CA SER A 164 18.25 -8.97 -20.57
C SER A 164 19.09 -10.04 -21.30
N ASP A 165 18.62 -11.29 -21.35
CA ASP A 165 19.30 -12.40 -22.03
C ASP A 165 19.05 -12.44 -23.56
N TYR A 166 18.19 -11.57 -24.09
CA TYR A 166 17.89 -11.46 -25.53
C TYR A 166 18.70 -10.36 -26.25
N ASP A 167 19.91 -10.05 -25.81
CA ASP A 167 20.80 -9.14 -26.55
C ASP A 167 22.23 -9.68 -26.68
N VAL A 168 22.40 -10.87 -27.28
CA VAL A 168 23.53 -11.18 -28.17
C VAL A 168 23.10 -12.29 -29.13
N GLY A 169 22.78 -11.97 -30.39
CA GLY A 169 22.33 -12.99 -31.33
C GLY A 169 22.22 -12.54 -32.78
N SER A 170 23.37 -12.20 -33.37
CA SER A 170 23.67 -12.25 -34.82
C SER A 170 22.91 -11.28 -35.74
N ASN A 171 23.55 -10.17 -36.08
CA ASN A 171 23.33 -9.52 -37.37
C ASN A 171 23.98 -10.40 -38.46
N PRO A 172 23.24 -11.01 -39.41
CA PRO A 172 23.82 -11.88 -40.43
C PRO A 172 24.27 -11.13 -41.69
N ASN A 173 24.67 -9.86 -41.58
CA ASN A 173 25.12 -9.05 -42.71
C ASN A 173 26.49 -8.40 -42.46
N ASP A 174 27.50 -9.23 -42.18
CA ASP A 174 28.91 -8.89 -42.39
C ASP A 174 29.52 -9.92 -43.36
#